data_AF-A0A1B3E0W2-F1
#
_entry.id   AF-A0A1B3E0W2-F1
#
_cell.length_a   1.000
_cell.length_b   1.000
_cell.length_c   1.000
_cell.angle_alpha   90.00
_cell.angle_beta   90.00
_cell.angle_gamma   90.00
#
_symmetry.space_group_name_H-M   'P 1'
#
loop_
_entity.id
_entity.type
_entity.pdbx_description
1 polymer ?
#
loop_
_entity_poly.entity_id
_entity_poly.type
_entity_poly.pdbx_seq_one_letter_code
_entity_poly.pdbx_strand_id
1 'polypeptide(L)'
;MDLYPLRPAFAEEIRTLRLPQLFRQAPVGLIFTDEDGGVLLGKAQLLDHEFRLADCDVNDFALEPAGGDLVKLDLLRVGDVQGDYEPTRIRLKDTEIRKWRDYLSSLDPEAKRRQLTGLVGNWLGRMPPLAESDLQAYIHKILARLSPAQLDEVLEQQNAYVDSIRQRVRREMVDFARRRFRQ
;
A
#
# COMPACT_ATOMS: atom_id res chain seq x y z
N MET A 1 -7.37 23.69 -7.49
CA MET A 1 -7.40 23.66 -6.01
C MET A 1 -8.45 24.66 -5.58
N ASP A 2 -9.66 24.18 -5.29
CA ASP A 2 -10.72 25.03 -4.75
C ASP A 2 -10.42 25.27 -3.27
N LEU A 3 -9.74 26.38 -3.00
CA LEU A 3 -9.47 26.83 -1.64
C LEU A 3 -10.77 27.42 -1.10
N TYR A 4 -11.46 26.65 -0.26
CA TYR A 4 -12.64 27.15 0.44
C TYR A 4 -12.26 28.32 1.35
N PRO A 5 -13.00 29.44 1.32
CA PRO A 5 -12.71 30.59 2.14
C PRO A 5 -12.86 30.25 3.62
N LEU A 6 -11.92 30.74 4.42
CA LEU A 6 -11.96 30.58 5.87
C LEU A 6 -13.17 31.31 6.46
N ARG A 7 -13.95 30.64 7.31
CA ARG A 7 -15.05 31.30 8.02
C ARG A 7 -14.46 32.31 9.03
N PRO A 8 -14.94 33.57 9.04
CA PRO A 8 -14.34 34.63 9.85
C PRO A 8 -14.39 34.36 11.36
N ALA A 9 -15.36 33.56 11.83
CA ALA A 9 -15.49 33.15 13.23
C ALA A 9 -14.27 32.39 13.78
N PHE A 10 -13.50 31.69 12.94
CA PHE A 10 -12.33 30.90 13.36
C PHE A 10 -10.99 31.59 13.08
N ALA A 11 -11.01 32.82 12.55
CA ALA A 11 -9.79 33.53 12.16
C ALA A 11 -8.86 33.81 13.35
N GLU A 12 -9.42 34.24 14.49
CA GLU A 12 -8.66 34.51 15.71
C GLU A 12 -8.12 33.20 16.33
N GLU A 13 -8.94 32.15 16.36
CA GLU A 13 -8.55 30.84 16.91
C GLU A 13 -7.38 30.22 16.12
N ILE A 14 -7.43 30.28 14.78
CA ILE A 14 -6.36 29.77 13.91
C ILE A 14 -5.07 30.57 14.08
N ARG A 15 -5.15 31.88 14.29
CA ARG A 15 -3.96 32.72 14.55
C ARG A 15 -3.26 32.35 15.85
N THR A 16 -4.05 32.00 16.87
CA THR A 16 -3.54 31.53 18.16
C THR A 16 -3.08 30.07 18.15
N LEU A 17 -3.52 29.28 17.18
CA LEU A 17 -3.16 27.88 17.06
C LEU A 17 -1.64 27.72 16.88
N ARG A 18 -1.04 26.83 17.68
CA ARG A 18 0.35 26.41 17.54
C ARG A 18 0.36 24.89 17.40
N LEU A 19 0.62 24.42 16.18
CA LEU A 19 0.77 22.99 15.93
C LEU A 19 2.22 22.59 16.21
N PRO A 20 2.44 21.55 17.04
CA PRO A 20 3.79 21.04 17.25
C PRO A 20 4.31 20.45 15.94
N GLN A 21 5.50 20.89 15.53
CA GLN A 21 6.24 20.29 14.43
C GLN A 21 7.25 19.30 15.00
N LEU A 22 7.38 18.16 14.33
CA LEU A 22 8.22 17.06 14.78
C LEU A 22 9.45 16.99 13.88
N PHE A 23 10.62 16.88 14.50
CA PHE A 23 11.91 16.82 13.80
C PHE A 23 12.68 15.59 14.27
N ARG A 24 13.46 15.00 13.35
CA ARG A 24 14.42 13.93 13.64
C ARG A 24 15.81 14.56 13.74
N GLN A 25 16.56 14.22 14.78
CA GLN A 25 17.96 14.64 14.90
C GLN A 25 18.76 14.07 13.73
N ALA A 26 19.37 14.94 12.95
CA ALA A 26 20.27 14.52 11.88
C ALA A 26 21.58 13.99 12.50
N PRO A 27 22.20 12.94 11.93
CA PRO A 27 23.54 12.55 12.34
C PRO A 27 24.50 13.71 12.06
N VAL A 28 25.35 14.03 13.04
CA VAL A 28 26.33 15.12 12.97
C VAL A 28 27.28 14.87 11.78
N GLY A 29 27.30 15.76 10.79
CA GLY A 29 28.25 15.70 9.67
C GLY A 29 27.67 15.65 8.24
N LEU A 30 26.37 15.84 8.04
CA LEU A 30 25.80 16.02 6.70
C LEU A 30 25.96 17.47 6.23
N ILE A 31 26.63 17.66 5.09
CA ILE A 31 26.99 18.95 4.48
C ILE A 31 25.76 19.83 4.12
N PHE A 32 24.55 19.27 4.17
CA PHE A 32 23.29 19.93 3.79
C PHE A 32 22.29 20.10 4.94
N THR A 33 22.73 20.03 6.21
CA THR A 33 21.86 20.40 7.35
C THR A 33 22.13 21.84 7.74
N ASP A 34 21.11 22.69 7.65
CA ASP A 34 21.09 24.01 8.30
C ASP A 34 21.49 23.85 9.78
N GLU A 35 22.16 24.86 10.32
CA GLU A 35 22.96 24.85 11.55
C GLU A 35 22.23 24.39 12.83
N ASP A 36 20.92 24.17 12.79
CA ASP A 36 20.05 23.67 13.86
C ASP A 36 19.60 22.19 13.71
N GLY A 37 20.31 21.38 12.93
CA GLY A 37 20.49 19.93 13.20
C GLY A 37 19.27 18.98 13.14
N GLY A 38 18.10 19.43 12.68
CA GLY A 38 16.87 18.63 12.63
C GLY A 38 16.24 18.54 11.23
N VAL A 39 15.91 17.34 10.76
CA VAL A 39 15.12 17.13 9.53
C VAL A 39 13.65 16.98 9.90
N LEU A 40 12.74 17.66 9.20
CA LEU A 40 11.30 17.55 9.42
C LEU A 40 10.84 16.09 9.28
N LEU A 41 10.15 15.59 10.31
CA LEU A 41 9.75 14.19 10.39
C LEU A 41 8.57 13.90 9.45
N GLY A 42 8.88 13.24 8.33
CA GLY A 42 7.87 12.72 7.41
C GLY A 42 7.34 11.35 7.83
N LYS A 43 6.10 11.01 7.48
CA LYS A 43 5.53 9.66 7.74
C LYS A 43 6.38 8.53 7.15
N ALA A 44 6.96 8.75 5.97
CA ALA A 44 7.84 7.77 5.34
C ALA A 44 9.17 7.58 6.10
N GLN A 45 9.62 8.58 6.86
CA GLN A 45 10.85 8.51 7.66
C GLN A 45 10.66 7.74 8.98
N LEU A 46 9.43 7.43 9.36
CA LEU A 46 9.11 6.51 10.47
C LEU A 46 9.24 5.04 10.06
N LEU A 47 9.25 4.77 8.76
CA LEU A 47 9.52 3.46 8.19
C LEU A 47 11.03 3.37 7.95
N ASP A 48 11.77 3.14 9.03
CA ASP A 48 13.22 2.92 9.00
C ASP A 48 13.57 1.60 8.27
N HIS A 49 14.86 1.37 8.00
CA HIS A 49 15.40 0.14 7.39
C HIS A 49 15.08 -1.16 8.14
N GLU A 50 14.56 -1.07 9.36
CA GLU A 50 14.18 -2.20 10.21
C GLU A 50 12.76 -2.70 9.94
N PHE A 51 11.93 -1.94 9.23
CA PHE A 51 10.60 -2.42 8.85
C PHE A 51 10.71 -3.49 7.77
N ARG A 52 10.41 -4.73 8.15
CA ARG A 52 10.31 -5.88 7.25
C ARG A 52 8.88 -6.36 7.23
N LEU A 53 8.20 -6.15 6.11
CA LEU A 53 6.86 -6.63 5.89
C LEU A 53 6.80 -8.15 5.96
N ALA A 54 7.85 -8.86 5.52
CA ALA A 54 7.93 -10.30 5.64
C ALA A 54 7.80 -10.79 7.09
N ASP A 55 8.23 -10.01 8.09
CA ASP A 55 8.18 -10.41 9.50
C ASP A 55 6.78 -10.19 10.12
N CYS A 56 5.87 -9.51 9.42
CA CYS A 56 4.49 -9.32 9.87
C CYS A 56 3.71 -10.63 9.86
N ASP A 57 2.84 -10.79 10.86
CA ASP A 57 1.95 -11.94 10.93
C ASP A 57 0.86 -11.86 9.84
N VAL A 58 0.64 -12.99 9.19
CA VAL A 58 -0.38 -13.21 8.15
C VAL A 58 -1.54 -14.06 8.68
N ASN A 59 -1.54 -14.40 9.97
CA ASN A 59 -2.53 -15.25 10.61
C ASN A 59 -3.97 -14.76 10.45
N ASP A 60 -4.16 -13.47 10.60
CA ASP A 60 -5.47 -12.82 10.59
C ASP A 60 -5.86 -12.31 9.20
N PHE A 61 -5.21 -12.76 8.13
CA PHE A 61 -5.56 -12.34 6.78
C PHE A 61 -6.93 -12.94 6.39
N ALA A 62 -7.93 -12.07 6.28
CA ALA A 62 -9.22 -12.39 5.70
C ALA A 62 -9.43 -11.52 4.46
N LEU A 63 -10.05 -12.10 3.43
CA LEU A 63 -10.51 -11.32 2.28
C LEU A 63 -11.52 -10.30 2.80
N GLU A 64 -11.24 -9.01 2.65
CA GLU A 64 -12.27 -8.03 2.89
C GLU A 64 -13.32 -8.21 1.79
N PRO A 65 -14.61 -8.41 2.13
CA PRO A 65 -15.65 -8.50 1.12
C PRO A 65 -15.55 -7.23 0.29
N ALA A 66 -15.41 -7.40 -1.03
CA ALA A 66 -15.42 -6.27 -1.94
C ALA A 66 -16.68 -5.47 -1.62
N GLY A 67 -16.51 -4.32 -0.96
CA GLY A 67 -17.61 -3.48 -0.55
C GLY A 67 -18.44 -3.19 -1.80
N GLY A 68 -19.60 -3.85 -1.90
CA GLY A 68 -20.69 -3.34 -2.70
C GLY A 68 -20.89 -1.88 -2.29
N ASP A 69 -21.00 -1.01 -3.28
CA ASP A 69 -20.93 0.44 -3.20
C ASP A 69 -19.51 1.04 -3.16
N LEU A 70 -18.88 0.92 -4.34
CA LEU A 70 -18.31 2.08 -5.03
C LEU A 70 -19.31 3.26 -4.98
N VAL A 71 -19.40 3.97 -3.85
CA VAL A 71 -19.75 5.38 -3.89
C VAL A 71 -18.60 6.06 -4.61
N LYS A 72 -18.82 6.14 -5.92
CA LYS A 72 -18.19 6.95 -6.93
C LYS A 72 -18.15 8.40 -6.43
N LEU A 73 -17.21 8.73 -5.54
CA LEU A 73 -16.78 10.10 -5.32
C LEU A 73 -15.79 10.43 -6.43
N ASP A 74 -16.44 10.84 -7.52
CA ASP A 74 -16.00 11.44 -8.75
C ASP A 74 -14.64 12.15 -8.68
N LEU A 75 -13.71 11.76 -9.57
CA LEU A 75 -12.73 12.68 -10.14
C LEU A 75 -12.65 12.38 -11.64
N LEU A 76 -13.68 12.81 -12.37
CA LEU A 76 -13.57 13.07 -13.80
C LEU A 76 -12.55 14.20 -14.00
N ARG A 77 -11.42 13.89 -14.64
CA ARG A 77 -10.47 14.90 -15.09
C ARG A 77 -10.96 15.49 -16.40
N VAL A 78 -11.46 16.72 -16.35
CA VAL A 78 -11.75 17.54 -17.54
C VAL A 78 -10.55 18.47 -17.76
N GLY A 79 -9.60 18.08 -18.61
CA GLY A 79 -8.63 19.03 -19.19
C GLY A 79 -7.15 18.62 -19.29
N ASP A 80 -6.49 19.24 -20.27
CA ASP A 80 -5.10 19.05 -20.75
C ASP A 80 -4.01 19.63 -19.81
N VAL A 81 -3.77 19.03 -18.64
CA VAL A 81 -2.60 19.40 -17.81
C VAL A 81 -1.88 18.15 -17.28
N GLN A 82 -0.57 18.03 -17.55
CA GLN A 82 0.26 16.91 -17.10
C GLN A 82 0.20 16.70 -15.58
N GLY A 83 -0.07 15.46 -15.18
CA GLY A 83 -0.28 15.04 -13.78
C GLY A 83 -1.35 13.94 -13.64
N ASP A 84 -1.57 13.17 -14.72
CA ASP A 84 -2.60 12.14 -14.79
C ASP A 84 -2.20 10.94 -13.94
N TYR A 85 -2.83 10.78 -12.78
CA TYR A 85 -2.85 9.50 -12.10
C TYR A 85 -4.07 8.71 -12.61
N GLU A 86 -3.86 7.91 -13.64
CA GLU A 86 -4.73 6.77 -13.91
C GLU A 86 -4.23 5.56 -13.11
N PRO A 87 -5.02 5.01 -12.16
CA PRO A 87 -4.81 3.65 -11.73
C PRO A 87 -5.20 2.75 -12.90
N THR A 88 -4.22 2.34 -13.71
CA THR A 88 -4.43 1.33 -14.75
C THR A 88 -4.90 0.06 -14.09
N ARG A 89 -6.21 -0.20 -14.19
CA ARG A 89 -6.84 -1.40 -13.65
C ARG A 89 -6.48 -2.57 -14.56
N ILE A 90 -5.51 -3.38 -14.15
CA ILE A 90 -5.15 -4.61 -14.85
C ILE A 90 -6.20 -5.67 -14.47
N ARG A 91 -7.30 -5.72 -15.20
CA ARG A 91 -8.17 -6.91 -15.20
C ARG A 91 -7.70 -7.81 -16.33
N LEU A 92 -7.33 -9.05 -16.03
CA LEU A 92 -7.15 -10.04 -17.08
C LEU A 92 -8.48 -10.29 -17.78
N LYS A 93 -8.43 -10.55 -19.09
CA LYS A 93 -9.62 -10.95 -19.86
C LYS A 93 -10.04 -12.35 -19.43
N ASP A 94 -11.34 -12.67 -19.45
CA ASP A 94 -11.84 -14.00 -19.06
C ASP A 94 -11.16 -15.17 -19.80
N THR A 95 -10.74 -14.94 -21.03
CA THR A 95 -9.97 -15.91 -21.84
C THR A 95 -8.56 -16.14 -21.31
N GLU A 96 -7.93 -15.13 -20.74
CA GLU A 96 -6.61 -15.22 -20.10
C GLU A 96 -6.73 -15.92 -18.75
N ILE A 97 -7.78 -15.63 -17.97
CA ILE A 97 -8.05 -16.31 -16.69
C ILE A 97 -8.17 -17.83 -16.90
N ARG A 98 -8.88 -18.26 -17.94
CA ARG A 98 -8.99 -19.70 -18.27
C ARG A 98 -7.64 -20.33 -18.62
N LYS A 99 -6.85 -19.68 -19.48
CA LYS A 99 -5.50 -20.15 -19.84
C LYS A 99 -4.58 -20.23 -18.63
N TRP A 100 -4.64 -19.24 -17.75
CA TRP A 100 -3.87 -19.21 -16.51
C TRP A 100 -4.30 -20.32 -15.56
N ARG A 101 -5.60 -20.55 -15.40
CA ARG A 101 -6.10 -21.66 -14.59
C ARG A 101 -5.60 -23.00 -15.11
N ASP A 102 -5.74 -23.26 -16.41
CA ASP A 102 -5.30 -24.51 -17.02
C ASP A 102 -3.78 -24.72 -16.87
N TYR A 103 -3.00 -23.63 -17.01
CA TYR A 103 -1.56 -23.64 -16.73
C TYR A 103 -1.25 -23.93 -15.25
N LEU A 104 -1.93 -23.27 -14.31
CA LEU A 104 -1.72 -23.48 -12.88
C LEU A 104 -2.15 -24.88 -12.40
N SER A 105 -3.15 -25.48 -13.03
CA SER A 105 -3.59 -26.86 -12.76
C SER A 105 -2.55 -27.90 -13.17
N SER A 106 -1.65 -27.56 -14.10
CA SER A 106 -0.55 -28.44 -14.54
C SER A 106 0.69 -28.38 -13.64
N LEU A 107 0.74 -27.42 -12.71
CA LEU A 107 1.90 -27.16 -11.85
C LEU A 107 1.74 -27.79 -10.47
N ASP A 108 2.88 -28.09 -9.85
CA ASP A 108 2.92 -28.47 -8.43
C ASP A 108 2.36 -27.35 -7.54
N PRO A 109 1.79 -27.67 -6.36
CA PRO A 109 1.21 -26.67 -5.45
C PRO A 109 2.17 -25.55 -5.05
N GLU A 110 3.46 -25.87 -4.88
CA GLU A 110 4.50 -24.89 -4.57
C GLU A 110 4.80 -23.99 -5.77
N ALA A 111 4.88 -24.56 -6.97
CA ALA A 111 5.09 -23.81 -8.20
C ALA A 111 3.91 -22.87 -8.51
N LYS A 112 2.67 -23.34 -8.29
CA LYS A 112 1.44 -22.53 -8.41
C LYS A 112 1.51 -21.30 -7.51
N ARG A 113 1.94 -21.46 -6.25
CA ARG A 113 2.09 -20.35 -5.28
C ARG A 113 3.16 -19.35 -5.70
N ARG A 114 4.31 -19.81 -6.21
CA ARG A 114 5.38 -18.91 -6.69
C ARG A 114 4.92 -18.08 -7.89
N GLN A 115 4.23 -18.71 -8.85
CA GLN A 115 3.69 -17.98 -10.01
C GLN A 115 2.63 -16.95 -9.60
N LEU A 116 1.68 -17.33 -8.73
CA LEU A 116 0.68 -16.41 -8.20
C LEU A 116 1.31 -15.28 -7.38
N THR A 117 2.40 -15.53 -6.65
CA THR A 117 3.14 -14.49 -5.91
C THR A 117 3.67 -13.43 -6.88
N GLY A 118 4.30 -13.85 -7.98
CA GLY A 118 4.79 -12.93 -9.00
C GLY A 118 3.66 -12.14 -9.67
N LEU A 119 2.55 -12.81 -10.01
CA LEU A 119 1.37 -12.16 -10.61
C LEU A 119 0.76 -11.12 -9.68
N VAL A 120 0.50 -11.49 -8.43
CA VAL A 120 -0.09 -10.58 -7.43
C VAL A 120 0.87 -9.43 -7.12
N GLY A 121 2.18 -9.69 -7.06
CA GLY A 121 3.20 -8.65 -6.93
C GLY A 121 3.17 -7.65 -8.10
N ASN A 122 3.06 -8.15 -9.33
CA ASN A 122 2.93 -7.31 -10.52
C ASN A 122 1.63 -6.49 -10.51
N TRP A 123 0.51 -7.05 -10.04
CA TRP A 123 -0.76 -6.33 -9.90
C TRP A 123 -0.73 -5.28 -8.80
N LEU A 124 -0.03 -5.54 -7.69
CA LEU A 124 0.17 -4.56 -6.63
C LEU A 124 1.02 -3.38 -7.10
N GLY A 125 2.02 -3.66 -7.94
CA GLY A 125 3.01 -2.69 -8.39
C GLY A 125 3.99 -2.30 -7.29
N ARG A 126 4.75 -1.23 -7.53
CA ARG A 126 5.73 -0.72 -6.55
C ARG A 126 5.03 0.01 -5.40
N MET A 127 5.39 -0.34 -4.17
CA MET A 127 4.90 0.30 -2.94
C MET A 127 6.07 0.92 -2.15
N PRO A 128 6.63 2.06 -2.58
CA PRO A 128 7.68 2.73 -1.80
C PRO A 128 7.17 3.12 -0.41
N PRO A 129 8.00 3.01 0.66
CA PRO A 129 9.44 2.71 0.67
C PRO A 129 9.82 1.21 0.73
N LEU A 130 8.87 0.29 0.53
CA LEU A 130 9.12 -1.15 0.72
C LEU A 130 10.00 -1.73 -0.39
N ALA A 131 10.85 -2.70 -0.01
CA ALA A 131 11.60 -3.50 -0.96
C ALA A 131 10.67 -4.48 -1.69
N GLU A 132 10.87 -4.66 -3.00
CA GLU A 132 10.05 -5.56 -3.81
C GLU A 132 10.18 -7.02 -3.36
N SER A 133 11.38 -7.44 -2.94
CA SER A 133 11.64 -8.77 -2.37
C SER A 133 10.86 -9.02 -1.08
N ASP A 134 10.74 -8.00 -0.22
CA ASP A 134 10.01 -8.07 1.04
C ASP A 134 8.50 -8.15 0.82
N LEU A 135 7.99 -7.36 -0.15
CA LEU A 135 6.60 -7.44 -0.58
C LEU A 135 6.27 -8.82 -1.18
N GLN A 136 7.14 -9.36 -2.05
CA GLN A 136 6.95 -10.69 -2.62
C GLN A 136 6.99 -11.79 -1.55
N ALA A 137 7.90 -11.70 -0.59
CA ALA A 137 7.98 -12.65 0.52
C ALA A 137 6.69 -12.63 1.37
N TYR A 138 6.15 -11.44 1.64
CA TYR A 138 4.88 -11.29 2.36
C TYR A 138 3.69 -11.87 1.58
N ILE A 139 3.58 -11.57 0.29
CA ILE A 139 2.54 -12.14 -0.58
C ILE A 139 2.65 -13.67 -0.62
N HIS A 140 3.87 -14.20 -0.75
CA HIS A 140 4.10 -15.64 -0.72
C HIS A 140 3.62 -16.27 0.59
N LYS A 141 3.88 -15.63 1.73
CA LYS A 141 3.39 -16.08 3.06
C LYS A 141 1.87 -16.10 3.12
N ILE A 142 1.19 -15.09 2.57
CA ILE A 142 -0.29 -15.07 2.50
C ILE A 142 -0.79 -16.23 1.64
N LEU A 143 -0.27 -16.38 0.41
CA LEU A 143 -0.70 -17.40 -0.54
C LEU A 143 -0.37 -18.83 -0.07
N ALA A 144 0.69 -19.02 0.72
CA ALA A 144 1.07 -20.32 1.28
C ALA A 144 0.01 -20.87 2.25
N ARG A 145 -0.82 -20.01 2.85
CA ARG A 145 -1.92 -20.39 3.75
C ARG A 145 -3.20 -20.78 3.02
N LEU A 146 -3.35 -20.33 1.78
CA LEU A 146 -4.55 -20.58 1.00
C LEU A 146 -4.62 -22.05 0.57
N SER A 147 -5.84 -22.58 0.60
CA SER A 147 -6.14 -23.89 0.02
C SER A 147 -6.06 -23.86 -1.52
N PRO A 148 -5.90 -25.01 -2.19
CA PRO A 148 -5.83 -25.06 -3.65
C PRO A 148 -7.03 -24.40 -4.35
N ALA A 149 -8.23 -24.54 -3.79
CA ALA A 149 -9.45 -23.91 -4.29
C ALA A 149 -9.42 -22.39 -4.13
N GLN A 150 -8.97 -21.89 -2.98
CA GLN A 150 -8.81 -20.45 -2.75
C GLN A 150 -7.74 -19.84 -3.66
N LEU A 151 -6.71 -20.59 -4.06
CA LEU A 151 -5.72 -20.11 -5.04
C LEU A 151 -6.34 -19.90 -6.43
N ASP A 152 -7.38 -20.66 -6.78
CA ASP A 152 -8.12 -20.43 -8.03
C ASP A 152 -9.04 -19.20 -7.91
N GLU A 153 -9.65 -19.00 -6.75
CA GLU A 153 -10.44 -17.79 -6.45
C GLU A 153 -9.60 -16.50 -6.53
N VAL A 154 -8.28 -16.55 -6.26
CA VAL A 154 -7.38 -15.40 -6.45
C VAL A 154 -7.37 -14.92 -7.90
N LEU A 155 -7.43 -15.84 -8.87
CA LEU A 155 -7.47 -15.49 -10.30
C LEU A 155 -8.83 -14.93 -10.71
N GLU A 156 -9.92 -15.35 -10.07
CA GLU A 156 -11.27 -14.86 -10.35
C GLU A 156 -11.53 -13.50 -9.68
N GLN A 157 -11.04 -13.33 -8.45
CA GLN A 157 -11.27 -12.15 -7.61
C GLN A 157 -10.01 -11.26 -7.49
N GLN A 158 -9.30 -11.06 -8.60
CA GLN A 158 -8.02 -10.34 -8.66
C GLN A 158 -8.06 -9.01 -7.89
N ASN A 159 -9.11 -8.21 -8.12
CA ASN A 159 -9.24 -6.89 -7.51
C ASN A 159 -9.41 -6.98 -5.99
N ALA A 160 -10.26 -7.88 -5.50
CA ALA A 160 -10.54 -8.02 -4.07
C ALA A 160 -9.27 -8.44 -3.32
N TYR A 161 -8.49 -9.38 -3.88
CA TYR A 161 -7.22 -9.80 -3.31
C TYR A 161 -6.16 -8.70 -3.35
N VAL A 162 -6.00 -8.03 -4.49
CA VAL A 162 -5.04 -6.92 -4.63
C VAL A 162 -5.36 -5.79 -3.65
N ASP A 163 -6.63 -5.41 -3.53
CA ASP A 163 -7.06 -4.34 -2.62
C ASP A 163 -6.91 -4.77 -1.16
N SER A 164 -7.30 -6.00 -0.80
CA SER A 164 -7.13 -6.53 0.57
C SER A 164 -5.66 -6.58 0.98
N ILE A 165 -4.77 -7.07 0.11
CA ILE A 165 -3.32 -7.12 0.37
C ILE A 165 -2.76 -5.70 0.48
N ARG A 166 -3.13 -4.79 -0.44
CA ARG A 166 -2.66 -3.40 -0.41
C ARG A 166 -3.09 -2.70 0.89
N GLN A 167 -4.33 -2.88 1.31
CA GLN A 167 -4.83 -2.31 2.56
C GLN A 167 -4.13 -2.91 3.76
N ARG A 168 -3.91 -4.23 3.78
CA ARG A 168 -3.20 -4.89 4.86
C ARG A 168 -1.77 -4.37 5.00
N VAL A 169 -1.02 -4.30 3.89
CA VAL A 169 0.34 -3.74 3.86
C VAL A 169 0.35 -2.32 4.43
N ARG A 170 -0.59 -1.46 4.00
CA ARG A 170 -0.69 -0.09 4.52
C ARG A 170 -1.01 -0.05 6.02
N ARG A 171 -1.86 -0.96 6.51
CA ARG A 171 -2.19 -1.07 7.93
C ARG A 171 -0.96 -1.43 8.75
N GLU A 172 -0.21 -2.46 8.34
CA GLU A 172 1.03 -2.87 9.01
C GLU A 172 2.06 -1.73 9.05
N MET A 173 2.24 -1.01 7.94
CA MET A 173 3.12 0.16 7.88
C MET A 173 2.69 1.26 8.88
N VAL A 174 1.38 1.56 8.94
CA VAL A 174 0.85 2.57 9.86
C VAL A 174 0.99 2.13 11.31
N ASP A 175 0.72 0.86 11.61
CA ASP A 175 0.80 0.31 12.96
C ASP A 175 2.25 0.26 13.46
N PHE A 176 3.20 -0.08 12.59
CA PHE A 176 4.62 0.02 12.89
C PHE A 176 5.04 1.47 13.14
N ALA A 177 4.70 2.38 12.22
CA ALA A 177 5.02 3.80 12.36
C ALA A 177 4.42 4.41 13.65
N ARG A 178 3.19 4.02 14.03
CA ARG A 178 2.56 4.42 15.29
C ARG A 178 3.30 3.89 16.51
N ARG A 179 3.69 2.62 16.51
CA ARG A 179 4.48 2.02 17.61
C ARG A 179 5.81 2.75 17.75
N ARG A 180 6.50 2.98 16.63
CA ARG A 180 7.80 3.67 16.59
C ARG A 180 7.72 5.13 17.04
N PHE A 181 6.63 5.83 16.74
CA PHE A 181 6.42 7.22 17.15
C PHE A 181 6.08 7.36 18.64
N ARG A 182 5.51 6.31 19.26
CA ARG A 182 5.20 6.31 20.70
C ARG A 182 6.40 5.94 21.59
N GLN A 183 7.44 5.36 21.01
CA GLN A 183 8.72 5.07 21.67
C GLN A 183 9.62 6.28 21.62
#